data_AF-A0A7H4YMX2-F1
#
_entry.id   AF-A0A7H4YMX2-F1
#
_cell.length_a   1.000
_cell.length_b   1.000
_cell.length_c   1.000
_cell.angle_alpha   90.00
_cell.angle_beta   90.00
_cell.angle_gamma   90.00
#
_symmetry.space_group_name_H-M   'P 1'
#
loop_
_entity.id
_entity.type
_entity.pdbx_description
1 polymer ?
#
loop_
_entity_poly.entity_id
_entity_poly.type
_entity_poly.pdbx_seq_one_letter_code
_entity_poly.pdbx_strand_id
1 'polypeptide(L)'
;MFESELLTQGFSTLLNNPQALLFATFGVMLGIVIGALPGLTATMGVAILLPFTYGMEPVSGLLMICGVFFGGVYGGSITAILLKIPGTPAAAATAIDGYELT
;
A
#
# COMPACT_ATOMS: atom_id res chain seq x y z
N MET A 1 7.71 28.43 -11.32
CA MET A 1 6.81 28.42 -12.50
C MET A 1 6.69 27.02 -13.09
N PHE A 2 7.78 26.27 -13.26
CA PHE A 2 7.75 24.89 -13.76
C PHE A 2 7.09 23.86 -12.82
N GLU A 3 7.14 24.05 -11.50
CA GLU A 3 6.64 23.05 -10.53
C GLU A 3 5.10 22.93 -10.52
N SER A 4 4.39 24.05 -10.65
CA SER A 4 2.92 24.06 -10.69
C SER A 4 2.37 23.40 -11.96
N GLU A 5 3.08 23.51 -13.07
CA GLU A 5 2.70 22.88 -14.34
C GLU A 5 2.88 21.36 -14.31
N LEU A 6 3.97 20.88 -13.69
CA LEU A 6 4.21 19.45 -13.51
C LEU A 6 3.14 18.81 -12.60
N LEU A 7 2.75 19.49 -11.53
CA LEU A 7 1.69 19.04 -10.63
C LEU A 7 0.34 18.91 -11.36
N THR A 8 -0.08 19.95 -12.09
CA THR A 8 -1.34 19.92 -12.82
C THR A 8 -1.36 18.86 -13.92
N GLN A 9 -0.21 18.63 -14.58
CA GLN A 9 -0.05 17.55 -15.55
C GLN A 9 -0.14 16.15 -14.93
N GLY A 10 0.43 15.95 -13.73
CA GLY A 10 0.31 14.69 -13.00
C GLY A 10 -1.13 14.37 -12.63
N PHE A 11 -1.85 15.34 -12.06
CA PHE A 11 -3.27 15.20 -11.73
C PHE A 11 -4.12 14.92 -12.98
N SER A 12 -3.89 15.64 -14.08
CA SER A 12 -4.65 15.44 -15.32
C SER A 12 -4.39 14.06 -15.93
N THR A 13 -3.15 13.55 -15.89
CA THR A 13 -2.80 12.21 -16.36
C THR A 13 -3.53 11.14 -15.56
N LEU A 14 -3.58 11.30 -14.24
CA LEU A 14 -4.16 10.31 -13.33
C LEU A 14 -5.70 10.29 -13.42
N LEU A 15 -6.34 11.45 -13.54
CA LEU A 15 -7.79 11.57 -13.73
C LEU A 15 -8.27 11.02 -15.07
N ASN A 16 -7.44 11.10 -16.11
CA ASN A 16 -7.76 10.58 -17.44
C ASN A 16 -7.41 9.09 -17.63
N ASN A 17 -6.88 8.41 -16.60
CA ASN A 17 -6.49 7.00 -16.69
C ASN A 17 -7.21 6.13 -15.64
N PRO A 18 -8.48 5.73 -15.91
CA PRO A 18 -9.29 4.96 -14.96
C PRO A 18 -8.69 3.60 -14.60
N GLN A 19 -7.96 2.98 -15.53
CA GLN A 19 -7.30 1.70 -15.31
C GLN A 19 -6.20 1.82 -14.24
N ALA A 20 -5.42 2.89 -14.27
CA ALA A 20 -4.37 3.14 -13.29
C ALA A 20 -4.96 3.33 -11.87
N LEU A 21 -6.11 3.99 -11.75
CA LEU A 21 -6.85 4.14 -10.49
C LEU A 21 -7.40 2.81 -9.95
N LEU A 22 -7.87 1.93 -10.84
CA LEU A 22 -8.30 0.59 -10.46
C LEU A 22 -7.13 -0.25 -9.93
N PHE A 23 -5.97 -0.20 -10.59
CA PHE A 23 -4.76 -0.86 -10.12
C PHE A 23 -4.26 -0.30 -8.78
N ALA A 24 -4.35 1.01 -8.57
CA ALA A 24 -4.05 1.63 -7.27
C ALA A 24 -4.96 1.06 -6.18
N THR A 25 -6.28 1.04 -6.44
CA THR A 25 -7.29 0.53 -5.50
C THR A 25 -7.06 -0.94 -5.18
N PHE A 26 -6.84 -1.77 -6.21
CA PHE A 26 -6.55 -3.19 -6.05
C PHE A 26 -5.24 -3.42 -5.28
N GLY A 27 -4.20 -2.63 -5.58
CA GLY A 27 -2.94 -2.62 -4.85
C GLY A 27 -3.15 -2.34 -3.37
N VAL A 28 -3.95 -1.32 -3.01
CA VAL A 28 -4.28 -1.02 -1.60
C VAL A 28 -4.98 -2.20 -0.95
N MET A 29 -6.03 -2.75 -1.56
CA MET A 29 -6.78 -3.88 -1.01
C MET A 29 -5.88 -5.10 -0.77
N LEU A 30 -5.04 -5.44 -1.75
CA LEU A 30 -4.08 -6.51 -1.64
C LEU A 30 -3.05 -6.23 -0.54
N GLY A 31 -2.56 -4.99 -0.46
CA GLY A 31 -1.66 -4.53 0.60
C GLY A 31 -2.26 -4.73 1.98
N ILE A 32 -3.53 -4.35 2.19
CA ILE A 32 -4.22 -4.51 3.48
C ILE A 32 -4.27 -5.98 3.88
N VAL A 33 -4.62 -6.87 2.95
CA VAL A 33 -4.67 -8.32 3.21
C VAL A 33 -3.29 -8.86 3.57
N ILE A 34 -2.25 -8.46 2.83
CA ILE A 34 -0.86 -8.84 3.09
C ILE A 34 -0.40 -8.34 4.46
N GLY A 35 -0.64 -7.08 4.79
CA GLY A 35 -0.26 -6.48 6.07
C GLY A 35 -1.02 -7.06 7.26
N ALA A 36 -2.25 -7.53 7.04
CA ALA A 36 -3.05 -8.23 8.03
C ALA A 36 -2.57 -9.66 8.31
N LEU A 37 -1.48 -10.12 7.68
CA LEU A 37 -0.84 -11.39 8.02
C LEU A 37 0.35 -11.13 8.98
N PRO A 38 0.40 -11.81 10.14
CA PRO A 38 1.46 -11.58 11.11
C PRO A 38 2.83 -11.96 10.52
N GLY A 39 3.80 -11.07 10.69
CA GLY A 39 5.18 -11.28 10.21
C GLY A 39 5.41 -10.96 8.73
N LEU A 40 4.38 -10.59 7.95
CA LEU A 40 4.53 -10.19 6.55
C LEU A 40 4.58 -8.66 6.44
N THR A 41 5.77 -8.13 6.17
CA THR A 41 5.97 -6.68 6.09
C THR A 41 5.47 -6.11 4.77
N ALA A 42 5.12 -4.81 4.76
CA ALA A 42 4.78 -4.09 3.52
C ALA A 42 5.88 -4.18 2.45
N THR A 43 7.15 -4.18 2.86
CA THR A 43 8.30 -4.32 1.95
C THR A 43 8.36 -5.69 1.28
N MET A 44 8.02 -6.76 2.00
CA MET A 44 7.92 -8.10 1.40
C MET A 44 6.76 -8.18 0.41
N GLY A 45 5.60 -7.58 0.73
CA GLY A 45 4.47 -7.47 -0.21
C GLY A 45 4.86 -6.79 -1.52
N VAL A 46 5.59 -5.67 -1.44
CA VAL A 46 6.13 -4.98 -2.62
C VAL A 46 7.10 -5.87 -3.41
N ALA A 47 8.01 -6.56 -2.73
CA ALA A 47 8.97 -7.45 -3.41
C ALA A 47 8.29 -8.61 -4.16
N ILE A 48 7.23 -9.18 -3.58
CA ILE A 48 6.42 -10.23 -4.22
C ILE A 48 5.67 -9.68 -5.45
N LEU A 49 5.17 -8.44 -5.37
CA LEU A 49 4.39 -7.83 -6.44
C LEU A 49 5.25 -7.33 -7.62
N LEU A 50 6.46 -6.87 -7.33
CA LEU A 50 7.37 -6.25 -8.30
C LEU A 50 7.49 -7.00 -9.64
N PRO A 51 7.75 -8.33 -9.70
CA PRO A 51 7.84 -9.04 -10.99
C PRO A 51 6.56 -8.99 -11.82
N PHE A 52 5.39 -8.91 -11.19
CA PHE A 52 4.10 -8.80 -11.89
C PHE A 52 3.89 -7.42 -12.52
N THR A 53 4.60 -6.40 -12.03
CA THR A 53 4.48 -5.02 -12.53
C THR A 53 5.40 -4.68 -13.70
N TYR A 54 6.39 -5.52 -14.03
CA TYR A 54 7.33 -5.24 -15.13
C TYR A 54 6.70 -5.23 -16.52
N GLY A 55 5.58 -5.94 -16.72
CA GLY A 55 4.84 -5.93 -17.98
C GLY A 55 3.75 -4.85 -18.05
N MET A 56 3.58 -4.05 -16.99
CA MET A 56 2.52 -3.06 -16.90
C MET A 56 2.95 -1.70 -17.47
N GLU A 57 1.97 -0.89 -17.84
CA GLU A 57 2.20 0.52 -18.12
C GLU A 57 2.78 1.21 -16.86
N PRO A 58 3.80 2.08 -16.98
CA PRO A 58 4.56 2.59 -15.83
C PRO A 58 3.71 3.24 -14.74
N VAL A 59 2.72 4.07 -15.09
CA VAL A 59 1.85 4.73 -14.11
C VAL A 59 1.04 3.69 -13.35
N SER A 60 0.44 2.73 -14.05
CA SER A 60 -0.36 1.66 -13.46
C SER A 60 0.47 0.75 -12.55
N GLY A 61 1.67 0.34 -12.98
CA GLY A 61 2.57 -0.51 -12.20
C GLY A 61 3.07 0.19 -10.93
N LEU A 62 3.49 1.46 -11.04
CA LEU A 62 3.92 2.26 -9.90
C LEU A 62 2.79 2.46 -8.89
N LEU A 63 1.58 2.79 -9.36
CA LEU A 63 0.43 2.96 -8.47
C LEU A 63 0.04 1.67 -7.76
N MET A 64 0.17 0.51 -8.42
CA MET A 64 -0.10 -0.78 -7.81
C MET A 64 0.91 -1.11 -6.70
N ILE A 65 2.20 -0.87 -6.93
CA ILE A 65 3.27 -1.03 -5.92
C ILE A 65 3.02 -0.09 -4.73
N CYS A 66 2.76 1.19 -5.01
CA CYS A 66 2.44 2.17 -3.97
C CYS A 66 1.22 1.74 -3.16
N GLY A 67 0.17 1.26 -3.83
CA GLY A 67 -1.03 0.74 -3.20
C GLY A 67 -0.71 -0.39 -2.21
N VAL A 68 0.05 -1.40 -2.64
CA VAL A 68 0.45 -2.51 -1.77
C VAL A 68 1.28 -2.03 -0.58
N PHE A 69 2.19 -1.08 -0.80
CA PHE A 69 3.00 -0.52 0.27
C PHE A 69 2.14 0.18 1.34
N PHE A 70 1.33 1.17 0.94
CA PHE A 70 0.50 1.93 1.88
C PHE A 70 -0.58 1.06 2.52
N GLY A 71 -1.20 0.18 1.73
CA GLY A 71 -2.16 -0.81 2.22
C GLY A 71 -1.52 -1.76 3.23
N GLY A 72 -0.31 -2.25 2.99
CA GLY A 72 0.42 -3.14 3.90
C GLY A 72 0.85 -2.46 5.20
N VAL A 73 1.28 -1.20 5.14
CA VAL A 73 1.58 -0.42 6.34
C VAL A 73 0.33 -0.25 7.20
N TYR A 74 -0.80 0.10 6.58
CA TYR A 74 -2.08 0.19 7.27
C TYR A 74 -2.55 -1.17 7.80
N GLY A 75 -2.51 -2.23 6.98
CA GLY A 75 -2.94 -3.58 7.33
C GLY A 75 -2.16 -4.15 8.52
N GLY A 76 -0.88 -3.80 8.67
CA GLY A 76 -0.08 -4.18 9.83
C GLY A 76 -0.63 -3.71 11.18
N SER A 77 -1.48 -2.67 11.20
CA SER A 77 -2.19 -2.24 12.41
C SER A 77 -3.27 -3.24 12.84
N ILE A 78 -3.87 -3.98 11.89
CA ILE A 78 -4.97 -4.92 12.18
C ILE A 78 -4.44 -6.07 13.06
N THR A 79 -3.32 -6.68 12.69
CA THR A 79 -2.68 -7.75 13.49
C THR A 79 -2.03 -7.22 14.76
N ALA A 80 -1.50 -5.99 14.75
CA ALA A 80 -0.97 -5.35 15.94
C ALA A 80 -2.06 -5.16 17.01
N ILE A 81 -3.23 -4.65 16.64
CA ILE A 81 -4.36 -4.41 17.56
C ILE A 81 -5.00 -5.72 18.00
N LEU A 82 -5.33 -6.60 17.04
CA LEU A 82 -6.12 -7.80 17.33
C LEU A 82 -5.32 -8.92 17.98
N LEU A 83 -4.03 -9.05 17.65
CA LEU A 83 -3.22 -10.21 18.04
C LEU A 83 -1.97 -9.85 18.85
N LYS A 84 -1.67 -8.56 19.05
CA LYS A 84 -0.38 -8.10 19.61
C LYS A 84 0.86 -8.61 18.86
N ILE A 85 0.69 -9.03 17.60
CA ILE A 85 1.78 -9.49 16.74
C ILE A 85 1.87 -8.50 15.57
N PRO A 86 2.64 -7.41 15.69
CA PRO A 86 2.68 -6.37 14.68
C PRO A 86 3.26 -6.90 13.35
N GLY A 87 2.57 -6.64 12.25
CA GLY A 87 3.03 -6.98 10.90
C GLY A 87 4.16 -6.08 10.37
N THR A 88 4.38 -4.91 10.97
CA THR A 88 5.46 -3.99 10.60
C THR A 88 6.11 -3.37 11.85
N PRO A 89 7.38 -2.91 11.78
CA PRO A 89 8.02 -2.23 12.92
C PRO A 89 7.29 -0.95 13.35
N ALA A 90 6.68 -0.22 12.40
CA ALA A 90 5.91 0.99 12.70
C ALA A 90 4.64 0.69 13.51
N ALA A 91 4.06 -0.50 13.36
CA ALA A 91 2.88 -0.94 14.10
C ALA A 91 3.21 -1.45 15.52
N ALA A 92 4.47 -1.44 15.95
CA ALA A 92 4.85 -1.86 17.30
C ALA A 92 4.21 -0.97 18.38
N ALA A 93 4.19 0.36 18.17
CA ALA A 93 3.47 1.28 19.04
C ALA A 93 1.96 1.00 19.01
N THR A 94 1.40 0.69 17.83
CA THR A 94 -0.01 0.32 17.66
C THR A 94 -0.39 -0.96 18.41
N ALA A 95 0.53 -1.89 18.63
CA ALA A 95 0.28 -3.09 19.44
C ALA A 95 0.17 -2.77 20.94
N ILE A 96 0.71 -1.63 21.38
CA ILE A 96 0.64 -1.16 22.78
C ILE A 96 -0.58 -0.24 22.97
N ASP A 97 -0.81 0.68 22.02
CA ASP A 97 -1.87 1.68 22.10
C ASP A 97 -3.24 1.14 21.63
N GLY A 98 -3.25 0.06 20.87
CA GLY A 98 -4.44 -0.55 20.30
C GLY A 98 -5.38 -1.14 21.35
N TYR A 99 -6.68 -0.90 21.20
CA TYR A 99 -7.69 -1.52 22.07
C TYR A 99 -7.78 -3.02 21.77
N GLU A 100 -7.40 -3.83 22.75
CA GLU A 100 -7.49 -5.29 22.68
C GLU A 100 -8.95 -5.74 22.68
N LEU A 101 -9.36 -6.46 21.63
CA LEU A 101 -10.71 -7.03 21.54
C LEU A 101 -10.82 -8.46 22.11
N THR A 102 -9.71 -9.03 22.63
CA THR A 102 -9.64 -10.31 23.35
C THR A 102 -8.42 -10.40 24.23
#